data_AF-A0A7K4MY39-F1
#
_entry.id   AF-A0A7K4MY39-F1
#
_cell.length_a   1.000
_cell.length_b   1.000
_cell.length_c   1.000
_cell.angle_alpha   90.00
_cell.angle_beta   90.00
_cell.angle_gamma   90.00
#
_symmetry.space_group_name_H-M   'P 1'
#
loop_
_entity.id
_entity.type
_entity.pdbx_description
1 polymer ?
#
loop_
_entity_poly.entity_id
_entity_poly.type
_entity_poly.pdbx_seq_one_letter_code
_entity_poly.pdbx_strand_id
1 'polypeptide(L)'
;MTGTWIGLVLFTTSLTVQIDKEFTTIKECWDWYNIPSNGSKIGTPLNTHQQNKPIPEDHHYPLRLYKDADGHLIWLTCESSANMKGNDVSKNFPLNILLPTPISIKS
;
A
#
# COMPACT_ATOMS: atom_id res chain seq x y z
N MET A 1 22.09 -12.24 2.15
CA MET A 1 21.11 -11.75 1.15
C MET A 1 20.47 -10.51 1.74
N THR A 2 20.89 -9.33 1.27
CA THR A 2 20.32 -8.04 1.66
C THR A 2 18.83 -8.05 1.30
N GLY A 3 17.96 -7.87 2.29
CA GLY A 3 16.52 -7.97 2.09
C GLY A 3 16.02 -6.83 1.21
N THR A 4 15.38 -7.17 0.09
CA THR A 4 14.74 -6.20 -0.80
C THR A 4 13.43 -5.73 -0.18
N TRP A 5 13.21 -4.43 -0.14
CA TRP A 5 11.94 -3.79 0.23
C TRP A 5 11.14 -3.47 -1.02
N ILE A 6 9.82 -3.47 -0.92
CA ILE A 6 8.95 -3.24 -2.06
C ILE A 6 7.81 -2.29 -1.73
N GLY A 7 7.42 -1.45 -2.68
CA GLY A 7 6.18 -0.71 -2.65
C GLY A 7 5.03 -1.59 -3.13
N LEU A 8 4.11 -1.93 -2.24
CA LEU A 8 2.90 -2.69 -2.54
C LEU A 8 1.72 -1.75 -2.68
N VAL A 9 1.01 -1.90 -3.79
CA VAL A 9 -0.21 -1.15 -4.12
C VAL A 9 -1.39 -2.12 -4.15
N LEU A 10 -2.36 -1.90 -3.27
CA LEU A 10 -3.62 -2.65 -3.23
C LEU A 10 -4.76 -1.77 -3.72
N PHE A 11 -5.49 -2.26 -4.72
CA PHE A 11 -6.69 -1.63 -5.23
C PHE A 11 -7.90 -2.23 -4.51
N THR A 12 -8.68 -1.43 -3.77
CA THR A 12 -9.73 -1.99 -2.90
C THR A 12 -10.96 -2.50 -3.66
N THR A 13 -11.17 -2.03 -4.89
CA THR A 13 -12.30 -2.44 -5.73
C THR A 13 -12.08 -3.81 -6.36
N SER A 14 -10.91 -4.01 -6.96
CA SER A 14 -10.53 -5.28 -7.59
C SER A 14 -9.89 -6.26 -6.62
N LEU A 15 -9.53 -5.80 -5.41
CA LEU A 15 -8.75 -6.56 -4.43
C LEU A 15 -7.42 -7.08 -4.98
N THR A 16 -6.89 -6.42 -6.02
CA THR A 16 -5.62 -6.78 -6.65
C THR A 16 -4.46 -6.08 -5.96
N VAL A 17 -3.41 -6.83 -5.68
CA VAL A 17 -2.13 -6.32 -5.17
C VAL A 17 -1.10 -6.30 -6.29
N GLN A 18 -0.32 -5.22 -6.37
CA GLN A 18 0.77 -5.07 -7.32
C GLN A 18 2.05 -4.63 -6.59
N ILE A 19 3.19 -5.10 -7.08
CA ILE A 19 4.50 -4.58 -6.71
C ILE A 19 4.80 -3.42 -7.65
N ASP A 20 4.82 -2.21 -7.13
CA ASP A 20 5.14 -1.00 -7.91
C ASP A 20 6.65 -0.87 -8.14
N LYS A 21 7.44 -1.02 -7.07
CA LYS A 21 8.90 -0.79 -7.12
C LYS A 21 9.65 -1.53 -6.01
N GLU A 22 10.89 -1.92 -6.29
CA GLU A 22 11.82 -2.49 -5.32
C GLU A 22 12.87 -1.47 -4.82
N PHE A 23 13.32 -1.64 -3.59
CA PHE A 23 14.20 -0.74 -2.84
C PHE A 23 15.17 -1.53 -1.95
N THR A 24 16.27 -0.89 -1.55
CA THR A 24 17.28 -1.52 -0.69
C THR A 24 16.90 -1.45 0.79
N THR A 25 16.16 -0.42 1.19
CA THR A 25 15.73 -0.19 2.57
C THR A 25 14.29 0.30 2.65
N ILE A 26 13.63 0.08 3.80
CA ILE A 26 12.29 0.63 4.07
C ILE A 26 12.27 2.17 3.98
N LYS A 27 13.36 2.81 4.41
CA LYS A 27 13.51 4.27 4.37
C LYS A 27 13.53 4.78 2.94
N GLU A 28 14.32 4.15 2.05
CA GLU A 28 14.35 4.49 0.63
C GLU A 28 12.97 4.35 -0.03
N CYS A 29 12.24 3.28 0.30
CA CYS A 29 10.89 3.07 -0.20
C CYS A 29 9.96 4.22 0.17
N TRP A 30 9.94 4.61 1.44
CA TRP A 30 9.10 5.71 1.90
C TRP A 30 9.55 7.08 1.39
N ASP A 31 10.85 7.35 1.37
CA ASP A 31 11.40 8.59 0.85
C ASP A 31 11.02 8.79 -0.62
N TRP A 32 10.94 7.70 -1.40
CA TRP A 32 10.49 7.75 -2.80
C TRP A 32 9.04 8.23 -2.94
N TYR A 33 8.10 7.67 -2.16
CA TYR A 33 6.68 8.03 -2.20
C TYR A 33 6.35 9.31 -1.42
N ASN A 34 7.28 9.82 -0.61
CA ASN A 34 7.21 11.15 0.00
C ASN A 34 7.37 12.27 -1.01
N ILE A 35 8.02 12.00 -2.15
CA ILE A 35 8.11 12.96 -3.24
C ILE A 35 6.72 13.07 -3.89
N PRO A 36 6.08 14.26 -3.90
CA PRO A 36 4.71 14.41 -4.38
C PRO A 36 4.51 13.89 -5.81
N SER A 37 5.49 14.11 -6.70
CA SER A 37 5.41 13.65 -8.09
C SER A 37 5.42 12.13 -8.26
N ASN A 38 5.93 11.38 -7.28
CA ASN A 38 5.89 9.91 -7.28
C ASN A 38 4.59 9.41 -6.65
N GLY A 39 4.18 9.96 -5.51
CA GLY A 39 2.91 9.59 -4.86
C GLY A 39 1.70 9.86 -5.77
N SER A 40 1.71 10.97 -6.52
CA SER A 40 0.63 11.31 -7.46
C SER A 40 0.48 10.32 -8.62
N LYS A 41 1.46 9.44 -8.88
CA LYS A 41 1.33 8.37 -9.90
C LYS A 41 0.38 7.26 -9.45
N ILE A 42 0.20 7.10 -8.15
CA ILE A 42 -0.71 6.11 -7.55
C ILE A 42 -2.14 6.67 -7.55
N GLY A 43 -2.29 7.94 -7.19
CA GLY A 43 -3.57 8.63 -7.17
C GLY A 43 -3.51 9.92 -6.36
N THR A 44 -4.68 10.44 -6.01
CA THR A 44 -4.80 11.61 -5.15
C THR A 44 -4.74 11.18 -3.68
N PRO A 45 -3.80 11.67 -2.86
CA PRO A 45 -3.70 11.26 -1.46
C PRO A 45 -4.95 11.67 -0.66
N LEU A 46 -5.48 10.76 0.17
CA LEU A 46 -6.49 11.11 1.18
C LEU A 46 -5.81 11.82 2.35
N ASN A 47 -5.76 13.13 2.25
CA ASN A 47 -5.12 14.02 3.24
C ASN A 47 -5.87 14.09 4.59
N THR A 48 -6.87 13.27 4.88
CA THR A 48 -7.73 13.48 6.06
C THR A 48 -7.18 12.93 7.37
N HIS A 49 -6.27 11.94 7.35
CA HIS A 49 -5.67 11.37 8.57
C HIS A 49 -4.13 11.28 8.57
N GLN A 50 -3.46 11.64 7.47
CA GLN A 50 -2.02 11.45 7.28
C GLN A 50 -1.26 12.76 6.98
N GLN A 51 -1.90 13.90 7.19
CA GLN A 51 -1.44 15.24 6.75
C GLN A 51 0.03 15.49 7.03
N ASN A 52 0.87 15.38 5.99
CA ASN A 52 2.22 15.95 5.92
C ASN A 52 3.15 15.66 7.11
N LYS A 53 2.82 14.70 7.98
CA LYS A 53 3.73 14.30 9.02
C LYS A 53 4.77 13.42 8.32
N PRO A 54 6.07 13.80 8.36
CA PRO A 54 7.11 12.83 8.04
C PRO A 54 6.81 11.59 8.88
N ILE A 55 7.03 10.42 8.28
CA ILE A 55 6.82 9.15 8.97
C ILE A 55 7.52 9.28 10.33
N PRO A 56 6.79 9.13 11.44
CA PRO A 56 7.42 9.23 12.74
C PRO A 56 8.58 8.22 12.77
N GLU A 57 9.72 8.58 13.34
CA GLU A 57 10.93 7.73 13.37
C GLU A 57 10.67 6.33 13.92
N ASP A 58 9.54 6.16 14.61
CA ASP A 58 9.05 4.90 15.18
C ASP A 58 8.30 3.98 14.18
N HIS A 59 8.14 4.39 12.92
CA HIS A 59 7.54 3.59 11.83
C HIS A 59 6.18 2.97 12.17
N HIS A 60 5.40 3.54 13.09
CA HIS A 60 4.36 2.75 13.75
C HIS A 60 3.20 2.28 12.86
N TYR A 61 2.84 2.97 11.77
CA TYR A 61 1.82 2.46 10.82
C TYR A 61 1.92 3.13 9.44
N PRO A 62 2.74 2.63 8.50
CA PRO A 62 2.96 3.36 7.27
C PRO A 62 2.07 2.80 6.15
N LEU A 63 0.76 2.74 6.33
CA LEU A 63 -0.17 2.50 5.22
C LEU A 63 -0.61 3.85 4.66
N ARG A 64 -0.42 4.14 3.38
CA ARG A 64 -0.94 5.35 2.73
C ARG A 64 -2.21 5.09 1.95
N LEU A 65 -3.14 6.02 2.05
CA LEU A 65 -4.41 5.97 1.32
C LEU A 65 -4.42 6.99 0.19
N TYR A 66 -4.77 6.51 -0.99
CA TYR A 66 -4.97 7.29 -2.20
C TYR A 66 -6.38 7.05 -2.74
N LYS A 67 -6.79 7.94 -3.63
CA LYS A 67 -7.98 7.85 -4.46
C LYS A 67 -7.60 7.83 -5.93
N ASP A 68 -8.17 6.91 -6.69
CA ASP A 68 -8.09 6.99 -8.15
C ASP A 68 -9.01 8.11 -8.69
N ALA A 69 -9.04 8.25 -10.02
CA ALA A 69 -9.87 9.24 -10.70
C ALA A 69 -11.38 9.02 -10.49
N ASP A 70 -11.80 7.77 -10.24
CA ASP A 70 -13.19 7.38 -10.02
C ASP A 70 -13.59 7.47 -8.53
N GLY A 71 -12.64 7.81 -7.65
CA GLY A 71 -12.84 7.96 -6.21
C GLY A 71 -12.69 6.67 -5.41
N HIS A 72 -12.23 5.58 -6.02
CA HIS A 72 -11.95 4.33 -5.34
C HIS A 72 -10.68 4.41 -4.50
N LEU A 73 -10.62 3.63 -3.42
CA LEU A 73 -9.48 3.63 -2.51
C LEU A 73 -8.34 2.77 -3.06
N ILE A 74 -7.13 3.28 -2.91
CA ILE A 74 -5.88 2.59 -3.20
C ILE A 74 -5.02 2.67 -1.95
N TRP A 75 -4.45 1.54 -1.54
CA TRP A 75 -3.60 1.43 -0.38
C TRP A 75 -2.15 1.21 -0.83
N LEU A 76 -1.21 1.95 -0.25
CA LEU A 76 0.22 1.82 -0.48
C LEU A 76 0.92 1.46 0.83
N THR A 77 1.79 0.45 0.81
CA THR A 77 2.69 0.14 1.91
C THR A 77 4.08 -0.23 1.39
N CYS A 78 5.10 -0.09 2.24
CA CYS A 78 6.45 -0.55 1.98
C CYS A 78 6.72 -1.80 2.83
N GLU A 79 6.90 -2.94 2.18
CA GLU A 79 7.06 -4.24 2.85
C GLU A 79 8.36 -4.93 2.47
N SER A 80 8.87 -5.79 3.36
CA SER A 80 10.01 -6.65 3.03
C SER A 80 9.57 -7.77 2.10
N SER A 81 10.22 -7.92 0.95
CA SER A 81 9.99 -9.04 0.03
C SER A 81 10.17 -10.42 0.68
N ALA A 82 10.99 -10.50 1.73
CA ALA A 82 11.17 -11.74 2.50
C ALA A 82 9.87 -12.17 3.20
N ASN A 83 9.03 -11.21 3.60
CA ASN A 83 7.73 -11.47 4.24
C ASN A 83 6.69 -11.99 3.22
N MET A 84 6.98 -11.89 1.93
CA MET A 84 6.06 -12.34 0.87
C MET A 84 6.27 -13.80 0.46
N LYS A 85 7.33 -14.47 0.92
CA LYS A 85 7.73 -15.82 0.46
C LYS A 85 6.70 -16.94 0.72
N GLY A 86 5.60 -16.67 1.42
CA GLY A 86 4.48 -17.59 1.59
C GLY A 86 3.33 -17.40 0.58
N ASN A 87 3.27 -16.27 -0.11
CA ASN A 87 2.26 -15.99 -1.13
C ASN A 87 2.95 -15.76 -2.48
N ASP A 88 2.70 -16.64 -3.44
CA ASP A 88 3.23 -16.51 -4.80
C ASP A 88 2.73 -15.22 -5.46
N VAL A 89 3.60 -14.21 -5.50
CA VAL A 89 3.36 -12.88 -6.09
C VAL A 89 3.28 -12.89 -7.62
N SER A 90 3.66 -14.00 -8.26
CA SER A 90 3.62 -14.12 -9.73
C SER A 90 2.21 -14.35 -10.28
N LYS A 91 1.25 -14.62 -9.41
CA LYS A 91 -0.16 -14.77 -9.74
C LYS A 91 -0.88 -13.64 -9.03
N ASN A 92 -1.63 -12.82 -9.79
CA ASN A 92 -2.59 -11.85 -9.25
C ASN A 92 -3.19 -12.39 -7.94
N PHE A 93 -2.84 -11.78 -6.81
CA PHE A 93 -3.35 -12.22 -5.51
C PHE A 93 -4.88 -12.17 -5.55
N PRO A 94 -5.61 -13.30 -5.46
CA PRO A 94 -6.83 -13.25 -4.70
C PRO A 94 -6.37 -13.07 -3.25
N LEU A 95 -6.64 -11.91 -2.66
CA LEU A 95 -6.52 -11.79 -1.21
C LEU A 95 -7.35 -12.92 -0.58
N ASN A 96 -6.71 -13.96 -0.04
CA ASN A 96 -7.35 -14.92 0.87
C ASN A 96 -7.61 -14.25 2.24
N ILE A 97 -8.01 -12.97 2.21
CA ILE A 97 -8.60 -12.29 3.35
C ILE A 97 -10.07 -12.64 3.25
N LEU A 98 -10.54 -13.50 4.16
CA LEU A 98 -11.96 -13.62 4.44
C LEU A 98 -12.43 -12.26 4.97
N LEU A 99 -12.87 -11.39 4.05
CA LEU A 99 -13.58 -10.17 4.43
C LEU A 99 -14.85 -10.63 5.16
N PRO A 100 -15.11 -10.15 6.39
CA PRO A 100 -16.38 -10.44 7.04
C PRO A 100 -17.49 -9.97 6.10
N THR A 101 -18.42 -10.86 5.79
CA THR A 101 -19.58 -10.55 4.96
C THR A 101 -20.25 -9.31 5.54
N PRO A 102 -20.49 -8.25 4.75
CA PRO A 102 -21.13 -7.06 5.26
C PRO A 102 -22.46 -7.45 5.91
N ILE A 103 -22.56 -7.25 7.22
CA ILE A 103 -23.80 -7.44 7.95
C ILE A 103 -24.74 -6.37 7.41
N SER A 104 -25.68 -6.78 6.56
CA SER A 104 -26.79 -5.94 6.15
C SER A 104 -27.62 -5.64 7.39
N ILE A 105 -27.30 -4.55 8.08
CA ILE A 105 -28.20 -3.97 9.07
C ILE A 105 -29.36 -3.38 8.24
N LYS A 106 -30.42 -4.18 8.08
CA LYS A 106 -31.71 -3.65 7.66
C LYS A 106 -32.18 -2.71 8.78
N SER A 107 -32.61 -1.52 8.35
CA SER A 107 -33.22 -0.45 9.15
C SER A 107 -34.25 -0.96 10.15
#